data_AF-S7HF65-F1
#
_entry.id   AF-S7HF65-F1
#
_cell.length_a   1.000
_cell.length_b   1.000
_cell.length_c   1.000
_cell.angle_alpha   90.00
_cell.angle_beta   90.00
_cell.angle_gamma   90.00
#
_symmetry.space_group_name_H-M   'P 1'
#
loop_
_entity.id
_entity.type
_entity.pdbx_description
1 polymer ?
#
loop_
_entity_poly.entity_id
_entity_poly.type
_entity_poly.pdbx_seq_one_letter_code
_entity_poly.pdbx_strand_id
1 'polypeptide(L)'
;MYNDIRGDFMSLVTENTGKAIRTFRKKNKLTVQELADRICKSKATVSKYESGKISLDLDTLFDIAQVLQVRLEQLLYMPPENVPTETVTVPNFFKNLNHMYIYMYDGRNNHLNRTIINVFPENQHIFPAIMYMNIKNYDEYQNCENTYTGTISHYDALTTMEFQNQDTYIEKYIIRILASFLDAPTKWAMGFGVSSRPLMPVATKMLISKKILPETDDLIKSLMISKEDIRRMKQYNMLSFV
;
A
#
# COMPACT_ATOMS: atom_id res chain seq x y z
N MET A 1 -5.00 -14.79 31.24
CA MET A 1 -4.13 -14.87 30.04
C MET A 1 -4.90 -14.68 28.73
N TYR A 2 -6.00 -15.39 28.47
CA TYR A 2 -6.79 -15.21 27.22
C TYR A 2 -7.56 -13.87 27.14
N ASN A 3 -7.98 -13.30 28.28
CA ASN A 3 -8.71 -12.02 28.33
C ASN A 3 -7.81 -10.77 28.16
N ASP A 4 -6.54 -10.83 28.57
CA ASP A 4 -5.59 -9.70 28.39
C ASP A 4 -5.24 -9.50 26.91
N ILE A 5 -4.96 -10.59 26.19
CA ILE A 5 -4.54 -10.55 24.77
C ILE A 5 -5.65 -9.96 23.89
N ARG A 6 -6.93 -10.26 24.19
CA ARG A 6 -8.07 -9.66 23.48
C ARG A 6 -8.26 -8.19 23.81
N GLY A 7 -8.02 -7.78 25.06
CA GLY A 7 -8.11 -6.38 25.48
C GLY A 7 -7.07 -5.52 24.75
N ASP A 8 -5.82 -5.97 24.74
CA ASP A 8 -4.71 -5.26 24.07
C ASP A 8 -4.90 -5.20 22.56
N PHE A 9 -5.35 -6.29 21.94
CA PHE A 9 -5.63 -6.33 20.51
C PHE A 9 -6.78 -5.39 20.11
N MET A 10 -7.91 -5.42 20.84
CA MET A 10 -9.05 -4.54 20.55
C MET A 10 -8.69 -3.06 20.79
N SER A 11 -7.86 -2.76 21.79
CA SER A 11 -7.33 -1.43 22.02
C SER A 11 -6.49 -0.96 20.84
N LEU A 12 -5.59 -1.82 20.34
CA LEU A 12 -4.73 -1.52 19.18
C LEU A 12 -5.54 -1.26 17.89
N VAL A 13 -6.55 -2.09 17.62
CA VAL A 13 -7.44 -1.92 16.46
C VAL A 13 -8.18 -0.58 16.55
N THR A 14 -8.75 -0.25 17.72
CA THR A 14 -9.51 0.99 17.91
C THR A 14 -8.61 2.22 17.78
N GLU A 15 -7.40 2.17 18.36
CA GLU A 15 -6.43 3.25 18.27
C GLU A 15 -5.96 3.49 16.83
N ASN A 16 -5.58 2.43 16.11
CA ASN A 16 -5.10 2.56 14.73
C ASN A 16 -6.21 2.96 13.75
N THR A 17 -7.44 2.47 13.96
CA THR A 17 -8.61 2.93 13.20
C THR A 17 -8.87 4.42 13.45
N GLY A 18 -8.77 4.87 14.70
CA GLY A 18 -8.85 6.29 15.06
C GLY A 18 -7.78 7.15 14.37
N LYS A 19 -6.53 6.67 14.35
CA LYS A 19 -5.42 7.34 13.64
C LYS A 19 -5.67 7.42 12.13
N ALA A 20 -6.20 6.36 11.52
CA ALA A 20 -6.57 6.34 10.11
C ALA A 20 -7.63 7.40 9.80
N ILE A 21 -8.73 7.43 10.57
CA ILE A 21 -9.81 8.43 10.43
C ILE A 21 -9.24 9.85 10.53
N ARG A 22 -8.40 10.11 11.54
CA ARG A 22 -7.76 11.41 11.73
C ARG A 22 -6.89 11.81 10.54
N THR A 23 -6.14 10.87 9.99
CA THR A 23 -5.24 11.06 8.85
C THR A 23 -6.05 11.46 7.61
N PHE A 24 -7.07 10.68 7.25
CA PHE A 24 -7.91 10.97 6.09
C PHE A 24 -8.74 12.25 6.25
N ARG A 25 -9.25 12.54 7.46
CA ARG A 25 -9.91 13.82 7.73
C ARG A 25 -8.99 15.01 7.43
N LYS A 26 -7.74 14.96 7.90
CA LYS A 26 -6.75 16.01 7.62
C LYS A 26 -6.40 16.09 6.14
N LYS A 27 -6.26 14.95 5.45
CA LYS A 27 -6.01 14.90 3.99
C LYS A 27 -7.12 15.61 3.21
N ASN A 28 -8.36 15.42 3.63
CA ASN A 28 -9.54 16.10 3.06
C ASN A 28 -9.77 17.53 3.57
N LYS A 29 -8.85 18.08 4.37
CA LYS A 29 -8.91 19.45 4.93
C LYS A 29 -10.16 19.72 5.78
N LEU A 30 -10.75 18.69 6.38
CA LEU A 30 -11.90 18.83 7.27
C LEU A 30 -11.46 19.10 8.71
N THR A 31 -12.14 20.01 9.39
CA THR A 31 -12.06 20.19 10.83
C THR A 31 -12.78 19.05 11.56
N VAL A 32 -12.47 18.84 12.84
CA VAL A 32 -13.19 17.85 13.67
C VAL A 32 -14.67 18.18 13.77
N GLN A 33 -15.02 19.48 13.79
CA GLN A 33 -16.42 19.92 13.83
C GLN A 33 -17.16 19.56 12.54
N GLU A 34 -16.58 19.87 11.38
CA GLU A 34 -17.22 19.56 10.10
C GLU A 34 -17.42 18.05 9.88
N LEU A 35 -16.46 17.22 10.30
CA LEU A 35 -16.66 15.77 10.25
C LEU A 35 -17.80 15.34 11.18
N ALA A 36 -17.83 15.87 12.41
CA ALA A 36 -18.87 15.56 13.39
C ALA A 36 -20.28 15.94 12.90
N ASP A 37 -20.41 17.11 12.29
CA ASP A 37 -21.67 17.59 11.73
C ASP A 37 -22.15 16.68 10.58
N ARG A 38 -21.24 16.22 9.72
CA ARG A 38 -21.57 15.35 8.57
C ARG A 38 -21.99 13.93 8.97
N ILE A 39 -21.50 13.42 10.11
CA ILE A 39 -21.87 12.08 10.61
C ILE A 39 -22.90 12.15 11.77
N CYS A 40 -23.49 13.33 12.00
CA CYS A 40 -24.49 13.55 13.06
C CYS A 40 -23.99 13.14 14.47
N LYS A 41 -22.72 13.41 14.79
CA LYS A 41 -22.15 13.16 16.13
C LYS A 41 -21.60 14.46 16.72
N SER A 42 -21.26 14.45 18.02
CA SER A 42 -20.63 15.61 18.66
C SER A 42 -19.13 15.69 18.32
N LYS A 43 -18.57 16.90 18.29
CA LYS A 43 -17.12 17.13 18.15
C LYS A 43 -16.29 16.35 19.17
N ALA A 44 -16.78 16.23 20.40
CA ALA A 44 -16.12 15.48 21.46
C ALA A 44 -16.12 13.98 21.16
N THR A 45 -17.21 13.45 20.59
CA THR A 45 -17.32 12.05 20.17
C THR A 45 -16.32 11.75 19.06
N VAL A 46 -16.26 12.57 18.01
CA VAL A 46 -15.27 12.36 16.91
C VAL A 46 -13.84 12.44 17.41
N SER A 47 -13.53 13.38 18.32
CA SER A 47 -12.21 13.47 18.95
C SER A 47 -11.84 12.20 19.72
N LYS A 48 -12.82 11.56 20.36
CA LYS A 48 -12.61 10.29 21.07
C LYS A 48 -12.45 9.12 20.12
N TYR A 49 -13.17 9.09 18.99
CA TYR A 49 -12.94 8.12 17.91
C TYR A 49 -11.51 8.24 17.37
N GLU A 50 -11.07 9.45 17.00
CA GLU A 50 -9.74 9.71 16.44
C GLU A 50 -8.58 9.37 17.39
N SER A 51 -8.84 9.36 18.70
CA SER A 51 -7.84 9.02 19.72
C SER A 51 -7.95 7.56 20.21
N GLY A 52 -8.89 6.78 19.66
CA GLY A 52 -9.13 5.40 20.09
C GLY A 52 -9.72 5.26 21.51
N LYS A 53 -10.16 6.36 22.14
CA LYS A 53 -10.66 6.37 23.52
C LYS A 53 -12.04 5.71 23.68
N ILE A 54 -12.80 5.63 22.59
CA ILE A 54 -14.09 4.94 22.55
C ILE A 54 -14.17 4.12 21.27
N SER A 55 -14.85 2.98 21.32
CA SER A 55 -15.20 2.19 20.15
C SER A 55 -16.25 2.91 19.30
N LEU A 56 -16.21 2.67 18.00
CA LEU A 56 -17.17 3.15 17.01
C LEU A 56 -18.01 1.97 16.50
N ASP A 57 -19.29 2.22 16.23
CA ASP A 57 -20.17 1.24 15.59
C ASP A 57 -19.94 1.18 14.07
N LEU A 58 -20.38 0.08 13.46
CA LEU A 58 -20.15 -0.18 12.04
C LEU A 58 -20.83 0.86 11.15
N ASP A 59 -22.06 1.28 11.48
CA ASP A 59 -22.81 2.28 10.72
C ASP A 59 -22.06 3.62 10.69
N THR A 60 -21.57 4.07 11.85
CA THR A 60 -20.74 5.28 11.98
C THR A 60 -19.44 5.14 11.18
N LEU A 61 -18.85 3.94 11.11
CA LEU A 61 -17.65 3.73 10.30
C LEU A 61 -17.94 3.88 8.80
N PHE A 62 -19.07 3.36 8.33
CA PHE A 62 -19.53 3.53 6.94
C PHE A 62 -19.80 5.01 6.63
N ASP A 63 -20.48 5.73 7.52
CA ASP A 63 -20.73 7.16 7.38
C ASP A 63 -19.41 7.94 7.26
N ILE A 64 -18.43 7.62 8.11
CA ILE A 64 -17.10 8.24 8.07
C ILE A 64 -16.40 7.91 6.74
N ALA A 65 -16.41 6.65 6.29
CA ALA A 65 -15.80 6.25 5.02
C ALA A 65 -16.41 7.02 3.83
N GLN A 66 -17.73 7.17 3.81
CA GLN A 66 -18.45 7.91 2.79
C GLN A 66 -18.10 9.40 2.83
N VAL A 67 -18.10 10.03 4.01
CA VAL A 67 -17.74 11.45 4.15
C VAL A 67 -16.29 11.70 3.75
N LEU A 68 -15.40 10.77 4.04
CA LEU A 68 -13.98 10.85 3.70
C LEU A 68 -13.67 10.40 2.28
N GLN A 69 -14.64 9.87 1.52
CA GLN A 69 -14.45 9.38 0.15
C GLN A 69 -13.33 8.33 0.03
N VAL A 70 -13.24 7.45 1.05
CA VAL A 70 -12.28 6.35 1.11
C VAL A 70 -13.03 5.03 1.16
N ARG A 71 -12.38 3.95 0.73
CA ARG A 71 -12.93 2.62 0.95
C ARG A 71 -12.88 2.28 2.43
N LEU A 72 -13.85 1.49 2.90
CA LEU A 72 -13.94 1.08 4.30
C LEU A 72 -12.64 0.43 4.78
N GLU A 73 -12.02 -0.40 3.94
CA GLU A 73 -10.80 -1.13 4.31
C GLU A 73 -9.58 -0.23 4.51
N GLN A 74 -9.62 1.02 4.02
CA GLN A 74 -8.57 2.01 4.29
C GLN A 74 -8.65 2.56 5.71
N LEU A 75 -9.83 2.51 6.35
CA LEU A 75 -9.99 2.94 7.75
C LEU A 75 -9.66 1.82 8.72
N LEU A 76 -9.75 0.56 8.28
CA LEU A 76 -9.51 -0.60 9.12
C LEU A 76 -8.02 -0.83 9.34
N TYR A 77 -7.64 -1.03 10.60
CA TYR A 77 -6.35 -1.60 10.92
C TYR A 77 -6.38 -3.12 10.67
N MET A 78 -5.61 -3.58 9.69
CA MET A 78 -5.33 -5.01 9.53
C MET A 78 -3.97 -5.31 10.15
N PRO A 79 -3.93 -6.03 11.28
CA PRO A 79 -2.69 -6.60 11.75
C PRO A 79 -2.18 -7.61 10.71
N PRO A 80 -0.86 -7.82 10.61
CA PRO A 80 -0.30 -8.85 9.74
C PRO A 80 -0.74 -10.23 10.27
N GLU A 81 -1.87 -10.73 9.78
CA GLU A 81 -2.30 -12.10 10.03
C GLU A 81 -1.64 -13.05 9.04
N ASN A 82 -1.07 -14.14 9.56
CA ASN A 82 -0.68 -15.30 8.76
C ASN A 82 -1.94 -16.08 8.41
N VAL A 83 -2.82 -15.54 7.56
CA VAL A 83 -3.97 -16.29 7.06
C VAL A 83 -3.43 -17.38 6.12
N PRO A 84 -3.62 -18.68 6.42
CA PRO A 84 -3.22 -19.73 5.50
C PRO A 84 -4.03 -19.58 4.20
N THR A 85 -3.36 -19.20 3.12
CA THR A 85 -3.96 -19.17 1.78
C THR A 85 -4.01 -20.60 1.25
N GLU A 86 -4.82 -21.47 1.85
CA GLU A 86 -4.86 -22.91 1.50
C GLU A 86 -5.68 -23.20 0.25
N THR A 87 -6.51 -22.25 -0.21
CA THR A 87 -7.50 -22.50 -1.27
C THR A 87 -7.14 -21.94 -2.66
N VAL A 88 -6.11 -21.09 -2.78
CA VAL A 88 -5.73 -20.47 -4.06
C VAL A 88 -4.25 -20.72 -4.38
N THR A 89 -3.99 -21.25 -5.58
CA THR A 89 -2.62 -21.44 -6.10
C THR A 89 -1.97 -20.07 -6.38
N VAL A 90 -1.25 -19.54 -5.40
CA VAL A 90 -0.43 -18.33 -5.55
C VAL A 90 1.06 -18.69 -5.63
N PRO A 91 1.88 -17.91 -6.37
CA PRO A 91 3.33 -18.14 -6.40
C PRO A 91 3.91 -18.05 -4.99
N ASN A 92 4.97 -18.82 -4.72
CA ASN A 92 5.58 -18.91 -3.37
C ASN A 92 5.97 -17.54 -2.79
N PHE A 93 6.38 -16.60 -3.64
CA PHE A 93 6.64 -15.23 -3.21
C PHE A 93 5.42 -14.56 -2.59
N PHE A 94 4.18 -14.83 -3.02
CA PHE A 94 2.96 -14.13 -2.56
C PHE A 94 2.14 -14.90 -1.52
N LYS A 95 2.60 -16.11 -1.12
CA LYS A 95 1.90 -16.90 -0.10
C LYS A 95 1.82 -16.14 1.23
N ASN A 96 0.60 -16.07 1.78
CA ASN A 96 0.28 -15.46 3.07
C ASN A 96 0.78 -14.01 3.21
N LEU A 97 0.78 -13.23 2.13
CA LEU A 97 1.18 -11.83 2.13
C LEU A 97 -0.02 -10.90 1.98
N ASN A 98 -0.37 -10.25 3.07
CA ASN A 98 -1.32 -9.13 3.12
C ASN A 98 -0.63 -7.77 2.96
N HIS A 99 0.69 -7.69 3.19
CA HIS A 99 1.49 -6.48 3.02
C HIS A 99 2.74 -6.75 2.19
N MET A 100 3.06 -5.84 1.27
CA MET A 100 4.32 -5.82 0.52
C MET A 100 4.94 -4.43 0.56
N TYR A 101 6.25 -4.38 0.60
CA TYR A 101 7.03 -3.15 0.60
C TYR A 101 7.73 -3.00 -0.75
N ILE A 102 7.62 -1.84 -1.37
CA ILE A 102 8.25 -1.52 -2.64
C ILE A 102 9.20 -0.35 -2.45
N TYR A 103 10.42 -0.53 -2.97
CA TYR A 103 11.48 0.45 -2.95
C TYR A 103 11.84 0.87 -4.36
N MET A 104 11.96 2.17 -4.59
CA MET A 104 12.34 2.76 -5.87
C MET A 104 13.19 3.99 -5.64
N TYR A 105 14.28 4.14 -6.39
CA TYR A 105 15.12 5.33 -6.31
C TYR A 105 14.69 6.34 -7.37
N ASP A 106 14.34 7.55 -6.93
CA ASP A 106 13.95 8.65 -7.80
C ASP A 106 15.14 9.59 -8.02
N GLY A 107 15.73 9.51 -9.20
CA GLY A 107 16.88 10.34 -9.57
C GLY A 107 16.59 11.83 -9.74
N ARG A 108 15.32 12.26 -9.75
CA ARG A 108 14.96 13.68 -9.91
C ARG A 108 15.16 14.47 -8.63
N ASN A 109 14.92 13.83 -7.49
CA ASN A 109 15.08 14.40 -6.16
C ASN A 109 16.14 13.67 -5.32
N ASN A 110 16.82 12.68 -5.91
CA ASN A 110 17.80 11.81 -5.25
C ASN A 110 17.27 11.17 -3.98
N HIS A 111 16.04 10.66 -4.04
CA HIS A 111 15.34 10.15 -2.86
C HIS A 111 14.92 8.68 -3.04
N LEU A 112 15.00 7.93 -1.95
CA LEU A 112 14.40 6.60 -1.84
C LEU A 112 12.90 6.75 -1.60
N ASN A 113 12.10 6.33 -2.57
CA ASN A 113 10.65 6.23 -2.42
C ASN A 113 10.27 4.87 -1.85
N ARG A 114 9.37 4.91 -0.87
CA ARG A 114 8.82 3.76 -0.16
C ARG A 114 7.33 3.68 -0.52
N THR A 115 6.88 2.49 -0.82
CA THR A 115 5.49 2.22 -1.18
C THR A 115 5.04 0.96 -0.44
N ILE A 116 3.80 0.98 0.06
CA ILE A 116 3.19 -0.20 0.69
C ILE A 116 1.99 -0.63 -0.15
N ILE A 117 1.86 -1.93 -0.37
CA ILE A 117 0.66 -2.53 -0.97
C ILE A 117 -0.02 -3.39 0.08
N ASN A 118 -1.30 -3.10 0.32
CA ASN A 118 -2.21 -3.93 1.10
C ASN A 118 -2.96 -4.85 0.15
N VAL A 119 -2.91 -6.15 0.39
CA VAL A 119 -3.56 -7.19 -0.40
C VAL A 119 -4.69 -7.80 0.41
N PHE A 120 -5.85 -7.93 -0.21
CA PHE A 120 -7.05 -8.46 0.38
C PHE A 120 -7.31 -9.84 -0.25
N PRO A 121 -6.89 -10.94 0.40
CA PRO A 121 -7.15 -12.26 -0.13
C PRO A 121 -8.65 -12.55 -0.08
N GLU A 122 -9.26 -12.65 -1.25
CA GLU A 122 -10.58 -13.26 -1.44
C GLU A 122 -10.40 -14.69 -1.97
N ASN A 123 -11.45 -15.51 -1.94
CA ASN A 123 -11.45 -16.89 -2.48
C ASN A 123 -11.34 -16.94 -4.03
N GLN A 124 -10.65 -15.99 -4.65
CA GLN A 124 -10.58 -15.77 -6.10
C GLN A 124 -9.12 -15.68 -6.60
N HIS A 125 -8.93 -15.85 -7.92
CA HIS A 125 -7.62 -15.69 -8.58
C HIS A 125 -7.17 -14.24 -8.75
N ILE A 126 -8.09 -13.28 -8.55
CA ILE A 126 -7.84 -11.84 -8.62
C ILE A 126 -7.97 -11.30 -7.21
N PHE A 127 -6.91 -10.66 -6.72
CA PHE A 127 -6.80 -10.20 -5.35
C PHE A 127 -6.96 -8.68 -5.32
N PRO A 128 -8.02 -8.13 -4.70
CA PRO A 128 -8.12 -6.69 -4.49
C PRO A 128 -6.90 -6.16 -3.71
N ALA A 129 -6.45 -4.96 -4.06
CA ALA A 129 -5.31 -4.34 -3.41
C ALA A 129 -5.43 -2.81 -3.35
N ILE A 130 -4.72 -2.21 -2.38
CA ILE A 130 -4.53 -0.76 -2.27
C ILE A 130 -3.04 -0.47 -2.21
N MET A 131 -2.58 0.45 -3.03
CA MET A 131 -1.19 0.90 -3.06
C MET A 131 -1.08 2.32 -2.48
N TYR A 132 -0.25 2.45 -1.45
CA TYR A 132 0.11 3.72 -0.81
C TYR A 132 1.51 4.10 -1.27
N MET A 133 1.60 4.98 -2.27
CA MET A 133 2.84 5.34 -2.94
C MET A 133 3.51 6.56 -2.30
N ASN A 134 4.84 6.53 -2.18
CA ASN A 134 5.67 7.57 -1.58
C ASN A 134 5.22 7.90 -0.14
N ILE A 135 5.26 6.87 0.72
CA ILE A 135 4.94 7.00 2.15
C ILE A 135 6.04 7.80 2.87
N LYS A 136 5.66 8.53 3.92
CA LYS A 136 6.62 9.28 4.76
C LYS A 136 7.25 8.43 5.85
N ASN A 137 6.48 7.52 6.45
CA ASN A 137 6.93 6.59 7.48
C ASN A 137 6.03 5.34 7.45
N TYR A 138 6.48 4.27 8.10
CA TYR A 138 5.77 2.98 8.11
C TYR A 138 4.60 2.93 9.09
N ASP A 139 4.58 3.77 10.13
CA ASP A 139 3.55 3.75 11.18
C ASP A 139 2.24 4.40 10.73
N GLU A 140 2.33 5.47 9.94
CA GLU A 140 1.20 6.23 9.39
C GLU A 140 1.22 6.21 7.86
N TYR A 141 1.50 5.05 7.27
CA TYR A 141 1.72 4.90 5.82
C TYR A 141 0.55 5.33 4.94
N GLN A 142 -0.68 5.36 5.48
CA GLN A 142 -1.87 5.87 4.81
C GLN A 142 -1.77 7.38 4.50
N ASN A 143 -0.92 8.11 5.24
CA ASN A 143 -0.52 9.49 4.95
C ASN A 143 0.56 9.51 3.86
N CYS A 144 0.20 9.03 2.67
CA CYS A 144 1.07 8.93 1.51
C CYS A 144 0.82 10.05 0.49
N GLU A 145 1.73 10.19 -0.48
CA GLU A 145 1.56 11.14 -1.57
C GLU A 145 0.39 10.76 -2.48
N ASN A 146 0.38 9.50 -2.95
CA ASN A 146 -0.63 9.01 -3.89
C ASN A 146 -1.24 7.70 -3.40
N THR A 147 -2.55 7.57 -3.53
CA THR A 147 -3.28 6.36 -3.17
C THR A 147 -3.90 5.78 -4.41
N TYR A 148 -3.70 4.48 -4.62
CA TYR A 148 -4.27 3.76 -5.75
C TYR A 148 -5.05 2.55 -5.28
N THR A 149 -6.11 2.24 -6.00
CA THR A 149 -6.91 1.03 -5.78
C THR A 149 -6.84 0.16 -7.02
N GLY A 150 -6.84 -1.16 -6.82
CA GLY A 150 -6.52 -2.05 -7.92
C GLY A 150 -6.64 -3.52 -7.58
N THR A 151 -6.03 -4.34 -8.43
CA THR A 151 -6.03 -5.79 -8.30
C THR A 151 -4.66 -6.39 -8.59
N ILE A 152 -4.41 -7.57 -8.04
CA ILE A 152 -3.25 -8.40 -8.29
C ILE A 152 -3.74 -9.70 -8.93
N SER A 153 -3.18 -10.02 -10.08
CA SER A 153 -3.47 -11.26 -10.81
C SER A 153 -2.21 -12.09 -10.91
N HIS A 154 -2.29 -13.34 -10.45
CA HIS A 154 -1.21 -14.30 -10.55
C HIS A 154 -1.42 -15.20 -11.76
N TYR A 155 -0.45 -15.19 -12.67
CA TYR A 155 -0.32 -16.12 -13.79
C TYR A 155 0.91 -17.00 -13.56
N ASP A 156 1.02 -18.13 -14.27
CA ASP A 156 2.06 -19.15 -14.06
C ASP A 156 3.49 -18.58 -13.95
N ALA A 157 3.86 -17.68 -14.87
CA ALA A 157 5.21 -17.09 -14.93
C ALA A 157 5.25 -15.59 -14.62
N LEU A 158 4.10 -14.96 -14.38
CA LEU A 158 3.99 -13.50 -14.24
C LEU A 158 2.94 -13.14 -13.20
N THR A 159 3.26 -12.19 -12.32
CA THR A 159 2.27 -11.48 -11.52
C THR A 159 2.13 -10.07 -12.05
N THR A 160 0.89 -9.66 -12.29
CA THR A 160 0.54 -8.32 -12.73
C THR A 160 -0.29 -7.66 -11.65
N MET A 161 0.10 -6.45 -11.25
CA MET A 161 -0.66 -5.59 -10.35
C MET A 161 -1.10 -4.36 -11.15
N GLU A 162 -2.39 -4.08 -11.18
CA GLU A 162 -2.95 -2.95 -11.91
C GLU A 162 -3.69 -2.04 -10.94
N PHE A 163 -3.28 -0.78 -10.92
CA PHE A 163 -3.71 0.22 -9.95
C PHE A 163 -4.20 1.48 -10.66
N GLN A 164 -5.30 2.05 -10.17
CA GLN A 164 -5.89 3.30 -10.62
C GLN A 164 -5.75 4.34 -9.50
N ASN A 165 -5.20 5.52 -9.81
CA ASN A 165 -5.07 6.60 -8.84
C ASN A 165 -6.47 7.05 -8.37
N GLN A 166 -6.65 7.19 -7.06
CA GLN A 166 -7.92 7.54 -6.42
C GLN A 166 -8.34 9.00 -6.70
N ASP A 167 -7.37 9.90 -6.83
CA ASP A 167 -7.58 11.33 -7.03
C ASP A 167 -7.52 11.72 -8.53
N THR A 168 -6.85 10.94 -9.37
CA THR A 168 -6.62 11.25 -10.80
C THR A 168 -6.94 10.07 -11.73
N TYR A 169 -8.11 10.11 -12.37
CA TYR A 169 -8.60 9.00 -13.20
C TYR A 169 -7.76 8.68 -14.45
N ILE A 170 -6.93 9.61 -14.94
CA ILE A 170 -6.03 9.34 -16.07
C ILE A 170 -4.84 8.46 -15.64
N GLU A 171 -4.48 8.48 -14.36
CA GLU A 171 -3.26 7.84 -13.89
C GLU A 171 -3.49 6.37 -13.51
N LYS A 172 -2.97 5.50 -14.38
CA LYS A 172 -2.84 4.05 -14.11
C LYS A 172 -1.39 3.71 -13.80
N TYR A 173 -1.20 2.85 -12.81
CA TYR A 173 0.08 2.30 -12.42
C TYR A 173 0.05 0.78 -12.55
N ILE A 174 0.98 0.20 -13.31
CA ILE A 174 1.05 -1.25 -13.55
C ILE A 174 2.40 -1.74 -13.03
N ILE A 175 2.39 -2.77 -12.19
CA ILE A 175 3.61 -3.42 -11.71
C ILE A 175 3.63 -4.85 -12.24
N ARG A 176 4.75 -5.24 -12.87
CA ARG A 176 4.96 -6.58 -13.38
C ARG A 176 6.16 -7.23 -12.72
N ILE A 177 5.95 -8.46 -12.27
CA ILE A 177 6.92 -9.24 -11.50
C ILE A 177 6.96 -10.62 -12.14
N LEU A 178 8.15 -11.10 -12.49
CA LEU A 178 8.29 -12.49 -12.90
C LEU A 178 7.92 -13.38 -11.70
N ALA A 179 6.88 -14.19 -11.88
CA ALA A 179 6.47 -15.14 -10.86
C ALA A 179 7.57 -16.19 -10.77
N SER A 180 8.32 -16.16 -9.67
CA SER A 180 9.34 -17.16 -9.41
C SER A 180 8.74 -18.22 -8.52
N PHE A 181 8.90 -19.48 -8.92
CA PHE A 181 8.58 -20.63 -8.07
C PHE A 181 9.43 -20.64 -6.80
N LEU A 182 10.56 -19.91 -6.76
CA LEU A 182 11.40 -19.80 -5.57
C LEU A 182 10.84 -18.75 -4.62
N ASP A 183 10.58 -19.18 -3.39
CA ASP A 183 10.34 -18.30 -2.26
C ASP A 183 11.62 -17.49 -1.99
N ALA A 184 11.57 -16.19 -2.26
CA ALA A 184 12.68 -15.28 -2.02
C ALA A 184 12.19 -14.12 -1.14
N PRO A 185 13.04 -13.54 -0.29
CA PRO A 185 12.65 -12.41 0.55
C PRO A 185 12.30 -11.16 -0.26
N THR A 186 12.90 -11.02 -1.46
CA THR A 186 12.74 -9.89 -2.36
C THR A 186 12.62 -10.32 -3.82
N LYS A 187 11.99 -9.50 -4.65
CA LYS A 187 11.92 -9.65 -6.11
C LYS A 187 12.11 -8.32 -6.82
N TRP A 188 12.84 -8.33 -7.93
CA TRP A 188 12.85 -7.22 -8.86
C TRP A 188 11.53 -7.15 -9.62
N ALA A 189 11.07 -5.93 -9.84
CA ALA A 189 9.84 -5.63 -10.54
C ALA A 189 10.03 -4.43 -11.45
N MET A 190 9.15 -4.35 -12.44
CA MET A 190 9.06 -3.20 -13.32
C MET A 190 7.72 -2.49 -13.10
N GLY A 191 7.80 -1.21 -12.73
CA GLY A 191 6.64 -0.34 -12.60
C GLY A 191 6.47 0.52 -13.84
N PHE A 192 5.25 0.61 -14.36
CA PHE A 192 4.85 1.46 -15.48
C PHE A 192 3.80 2.44 -15.00
N GLY A 193 3.95 3.70 -15.37
CA GLY A 193 2.95 4.71 -15.03
C GLY A 193 3.31 6.06 -15.60
N VAL A 194 2.77 7.11 -14.98
CA VAL A 194 3.02 8.48 -15.36
C VAL A 194 3.81 9.15 -14.25
N SER A 195 4.97 9.72 -14.61
CA SER A 195 5.65 10.68 -13.75
C SER A 195 4.86 11.98 -13.76
N SER A 196 4.68 12.64 -12.61
CA SER A 196 4.00 13.95 -12.53
C SER A 196 4.93 15.15 -12.72
N ARG A 197 6.25 14.96 -12.66
CA ARG A 197 7.27 16.04 -12.72
C ARG A 197 8.55 15.59 -13.43
N PRO A 198 8.70 15.75 -14.76
CA PRO A 198 7.71 16.24 -15.72
C PRO A 198 6.60 15.20 -15.98
N LEU A 199 5.49 15.65 -16.56
CA LEU A 199 4.40 14.76 -16.98
C LEU A 199 4.85 13.89 -18.16
N MET A 200 5.20 12.62 -17.90
CA MET A 200 5.66 11.70 -18.94
C MET A 200 5.41 10.24 -18.57
N PRO A 201 5.21 9.34 -19.56
CA PRO A 201 5.24 7.91 -19.33
C PRO A 201 6.62 7.47 -18.82
N VAL A 202 6.64 6.63 -17.79
CA VAL A 202 7.88 6.10 -17.21
C VAL A 202 7.79 4.60 -17.00
N ALA A 203 8.94 3.94 -17.17
CA ALA A 203 9.20 2.61 -16.65
C ALA A 203 10.26 2.73 -15.55
N THR A 204 10.04 2.06 -14.43
CA THR A 204 10.85 2.20 -13.21
C THR A 204 11.33 0.84 -12.74
N LYS A 205 12.58 0.81 -12.26
CA LYS A 205 13.18 -0.33 -11.57
C LYS A 205 12.73 -0.30 -10.12
N MET A 206 12.20 -1.40 -9.63
CA MET A 206 11.64 -1.50 -8.29
C MET A 206 12.08 -2.78 -7.61
N LEU A 207 12.34 -2.72 -6.30
CA LEU A 207 12.54 -3.90 -5.46
C LEU A 207 11.33 -4.09 -4.56
N ILE A 208 10.71 -5.26 -4.63
CA ILE A 208 9.58 -5.67 -3.78
C ILE A 208 10.11 -6.59 -2.70
N SER A 209 9.64 -6.40 -1.47
CA SER A 209 10.06 -7.15 -0.30
C SER A 209 8.86 -7.60 0.53
N LYS A 210 9.00 -8.77 1.16
CA LYS A 210 8.04 -9.28 2.17
C LYS A 210 8.13 -8.56 3.50
N LYS A 211 9.28 -7.93 3.80
CA LYS A 211 9.57 -7.25 5.07
C LYS A 211 10.22 -5.88 4.82
N ILE A 212 10.11 -4.99 5.79
CA ILE A 212 10.84 -3.71 5.76
C ILE A 212 12.35 -4.01 5.68
N LEU A 213 13.01 -3.42 4.68
CA LEU A 213 14.44 -3.54 4.48
C LEU A 213 15.18 -2.39 5.17
N PRO A 214 16.39 -2.64 5.70
CA PRO A 214 17.30 -1.56 6.11
C PRO A 214 17.67 -0.69 4.90
N GLU A 215 17.55 0.63 5.06
CA GLU A 215 17.73 1.60 3.97
C GLU A 215 19.20 1.99 3.83
N THR A 216 20.04 1.01 3.54
CA THR A 216 21.50 1.18 3.40
C THR A 216 21.87 1.78 2.04
N ASP A 217 23.08 2.33 1.96
CA ASP A 217 23.65 2.80 0.69
C ASP A 217 23.73 1.69 -0.35
N ASP A 218 23.94 0.44 0.07
CA ASP A 218 23.94 -0.73 -0.82
C ASP A 218 22.57 -0.98 -1.44
N LEU A 219 21.50 -0.86 -0.65
CA LEU A 219 20.12 -0.95 -1.15
C LEU A 219 19.88 0.15 -2.19
N ILE A 220 20.21 1.40 -1.85
CA ILE A 220 20.05 2.56 -2.73
C ILE A 220 20.80 2.33 -4.05
N LYS A 221 22.07 1.91 -3.97
CA LYS A 221 22.91 1.63 -5.13
C LYS A 221 22.35 0.50 -6.00
N SER A 222 21.73 -0.53 -5.42
CA SER A 222 21.09 -1.60 -6.18
C SER A 222 19.84 -1.15 -6.94
N LEU A 223 19.10 -0.18 -6.39
CA LEU A 223 17.88 0.38 -6.98
C LEU A 223 18.17 1.31 -8.16
N MET A 224 19.37 1.90 -8.20
CA MET A 224 19.81 2.72 -9.32
C MET A 224 20.02 1.88 -10.60
N ILE A 225 19.87 2.54 -11.75
CA ILE A 225 20.19 1.94 -13.05
C ILE A 225 21.70 1.72 -13.12
N SER A 226 22.11 0.47 -13.26
CA SER A 226 23.52 0.08 -13.32
C SER A 226 24.09 0.17 -14.74
N LYS A 227 25.42 0.09 -14.87
CA LYS A 227 26.08 -0.03 -16.18
C LYS A 227 25.63 -1.28 -16.95
N GLU A 228 25.35 -2.37 -16.24
CA GLU A 228 24.86 -3.62 -16.83
C GLU A 228 23.42 -3.47 -17.34
N ASP A 229 22.56 -2.77 -16.61
CA ASP A 229 21.20 -2.45 -17.06
C ASP A 229 21.25 -1.65 -18.39
N ILE A 230 22.14 -0.65 -18.49
CA ILE A 230 22.34 0.13 -19.72
C ILE A 230 22.89 -0.75 -20.85
N ARG A 231 23.83 -1.65 -20.55
CA ARG A 231 24.41 -2.56 -21.53
C ARG A 231 23.33 -3.46 -22.13
N ARG A 232 22.48 -4.07 -21.30
CA ARG A 232 21.35 -4.92 -21.71
C ARG A 232 20.31 -4.13 -22.49
N MET A 233 19.99 -2.92 -22.04
CA MET A 233 19.07 -2.03 -22.75
C MET A 233 19.53 -1.76 -24.17
N LYS A 234 20.82 -1.44 -24.37
CA LYS A 234 21.38 -1.25 -25.71
C LYS A 234 21.43 -2.54 -26.52
N GLN A 235 21.78 -3.66 -25.89
CA GLN A 235 21.90 -4.96 -26.56
C GLN A 235 20.54 -5.46 -27.09
N TYR A 236 19.50 -5.37 -26.27
CA TYR A 236 18.17 -5.89 -26.62
C TYR A 236 17.24 -4.84 -27.21
N ASN A 237 17.63 -3.56 -27.15
CA ASN A 237 16.76 -2.41 -27.44
C ASN A 237 15.45 -2.46 -26.61
N MET A 238 15.56 -2.89 -25.36
CA MET A 238 14.44 -3.13 -24.44
C MET A 238 14.81 -2.72 -23.01
N LEU A 239 13.88 -2.10 -22.30
CA LEU A 239 14.01 -1.89 -20.85
C LEU A 239 13.70 -3.22 -20.15
N SER A 240 14.73 -3.80 -19.52
CA SER A 240 14.60 -5.04 -18.75
C SER A 240 15.40 -4.93 -17.46
N PHE A 241 14.79 -5.34 -16.36
CA PHE A 241 15.41 -5.46 -15.05
C PHE A 241 15.26 -6.92 -14.62
N VAL A 242 16.38 -7.59 -14.36
CA VAL A 242 16.43 -9.00 -13.94
C VAL A 242 17.21 -9.07 -12.64
#